data_AF-A0A9Q0NUE7-F1
#
_entry.id   AF-A0A9Q0NUE7-F1
#
_cell.length_a   1.000
_cell.length_b   1.000
_cell.length_c   1.000
_cell.angle_alpha   90.00
_cell.angle_beta   90.00
_cell.angle_gamma   90.00
#
_symmetry.space_group_name_H-M   'P 1'
#
loop_
_entity.id
_entity.type
_entity.pdbx_description
1 polymer ?
#
loop_
_entity_poly.entity_id
_entity_poly.type
_entity_poly.pdbx_seq_one_letter_code
_entity_poly.pdbx_strand_id
1 'polypeptide(L)'
;MELQFATNYLGHFLLANLLLDTMKKTARESNREGRVINVSSEFHRYPYPEGIRFDKINDQSGYKKFQAYGQSKLANVLHANELTRQFKEDGVNISANSLHPGVIATNLFRHNTSLADDNPIRVFLESAARLVLKNVQQGAATTCYVALNPQVKGISGGYFSGCNLTKASSMSKDAELAKKLWDFSMNLDKCPWTGPLALARNRNEVDRPPLYTDPYKDSATAEYVRMMREKYSKKGASGFSASSKAAKGIHGFGITVLRTLLTKV
;
A
#
# COMPACT_ATOMS: atom_id res chain seq x y z
N MET A 1 1.72 -21.72 -7.34
CA MET A 1 2.05 -20.31 -7.05
C MET A 1 2.26 -20.18 -5.54
N GLU A 2 3.35 -19.59 -5.07
CA GLU A 2 3.55 -19.31 -3.64
C GLU A 2 2.44 -18.36 -3.15
N LEU A 3 1.87 -18.69 -1.98
CA LEU A 3 0.58 -18.15 -1.56
C LEU A 3 0.63 -16.64 -1.27
N GLN A 4 1.71 -16.13 -0.68
CA GLN A 4 1.81 -14.69 -0.40
C GLN A 4 1.93 -13.89 -1.70
N PHE A 5 2.73 -14.35 -2.65
CA PHE A 5 2.85 -13.71 -3.96
C PHE A 5 1.53 -13.78 -4.76
N ALA A 6 0.89 -14.95 -4.77
CA ALA A 6 -0.40 -15.15 -5.44
C ALA A 6 -1.48 -14.19 -4.91
N THR A 7 -1.64 -14.17 -3.59
CA THR A 7 -2.72 -13.41 -2.92
C THR A 7 -2.42 -11.92 -2.87
N ASN A 8 -1.22 -11.53 -2.46
CA ASN A 8 -0.91 -10.12 -2.18
C ASN A 8 -0.62 -9.31 -3.44
N TYR A 9 -0.21 -9.96 -4.52
CA TYR A 9 0.21 -9.30 -5.76
C TYR A 9 -0.51 -9.85 -7.00
N LEU A 10 -0.38 -11.14 -7.34
CA LEU A 10 -0.84 -11.63 -8.66
C LEU A 10 -2.36 -11.47 -8.86
N GLY A 11 -3.17 -11.78 -7.84
CA GLY A 11 -4.61 -11.56 -7.90
C GLY A 11 -4.99 -10.08 -8.07
N HIS A 12 -4.25 -9.17 -7.43
CA HIS A 12 -4.46 -7.73 -7.55
C HIS A 12 -3.98 -7.17 -8.90
N PHE A 13 -2.87 -7.69 -9.42
CA PHE A 13 -2.39 -7.40 -10.78
C PHE A 13 -3.44 -7.77 -11.82
N LEU A 14 -3.98 -9.00 -11.75
CA LEU A 14 -5.02 -9.46 -12.65
C LEU A 14 -6.30 -8.59 -12.54
N LEU A 15 -6.77 -8.33 -11.32
CA LEU A 15 -7.92 -7.46 -11.09
C LEU A 15 -7.71 -6.07 -11.69
N ALA A 16 -6.54 -5.47 -11.47
CA ALA A 16 -6.21 -4.16 -12.02
C ALA A 16 -6.30 -4.18 -13.55
N ASN A 17 -5.64 -5.14 -14.20
CA ASN A 17 -5.63 -5.29 -15.66
C ASN A 17 -7.03 -5.49 -16.25
N LEU A 18 -7.88 -6.30 -15.62
CA LEU A 18 -9.26 -6.50 -16.06
C LEU A 18 -10.11 -5.23 -15.96
N LEU A 19 -9.76 -4.31 -15.05
CA LEU A 19 -10.48 -3.05 -14.86
C LEU A 19 -9.88 -1.88 -15.65
N LEU A 20 -8.68 -2.02 -16.24
CA LEU A 20 -7.96 -0.91 -16.85
C LEU A 20 -8.77 -0.21 -17.94
N ASP A 21 -9.37 -0.94 -18.87
CA ASP A 21 -10.12 -0.33 -19.98
C ASP A 21 -11.37 0.42 -19.47
N THR A 22 -12.09 -0.16 -18.51
CA THR A 22 -13.21 0.50 -17.84
C THR A 22 -12.78 1.76 -17.10
N MET A 23 -11.63 1.72 -16.42
CA MET A 23 -11.07 2.89 -15.74
C MET A 23 -10.68 3.99 -16.74
N LYS A 24 -10.03 3.63 -17.86
CA LYS A 24 -9.65 4.58 -18.94
C LYS A 24 -10.88 5.25 -19.55
N LYS A 25 -11.91 4.46 -19.88
CA LYS A 25 -13.21 4.95 -20.37
C LYS A 25 -13.84 5.91 -19.37
N THR A 26 -13.96 5.49 -18.11
CA THR A 26 -14.57 6.30 -17.03
C THR A 26 -13.82 7.60 -16.81
N ALA A 27 -12.48 7.59 -16.77
CA ALA A 27 -11.67 8.79 -16.57
C ALA A 27 -11.86 9.80 -17.72
N ARG A 28 -11.95 9.31 -18.96
CA ARG A 28 -12.22 10.14 -20.15
C ARG A 28 -13.62 10.73 -20.14
N GLU A 29 -14.65 9.92 -19.90
CA GLU A 29 -16.06 10.33 -19.92
C GLU A 29 -16.41 11.29 -18.78
N SER A 30 -15.90 11.02 -17.57
CA SER A 30 -16.18 11.85 -16.39
C SER A 30 -15.28 13.09 -16.29
N ASN A 31 -14.21 13.17 -17.09
CA ASN A 31 -13.15 14.17 -16.96
C ASN A 31 -12.58 14.27 -15.53
N ARG A 32 -12.49 13.13 -14.83
CA ARG A 32 -11.94 13.01 -13.48
C ARG A 32 -10.75 12.07 -13.48
N GLU A 33 -9.74 12.41 -12.68
CA GLU A 33 -8.56 11.56 -12.49
C GLU A 33 -8.97 10.22 -11.86
N GLY A 34 -8.64 9.11 -12.54
CA GLY A 34 -8.69 7.78 -11.94
C GLY A 34 -7.47 7.52 -11.05
N ARG A 35 -7.61 6.72 -10.00
CA ARG A 35 -6.50 6.40 -9.09
C ARG A 35 -6.41 4.90 -8.81
N VAL A 36 -5.24 4.31 -9.07
CA VAL A 36 -4.89 2.95 -8.65
C VAL A 36 -3.95 3.03 -7.45
N ILE A 37 -4.26 2.31 -6.38
CA ILE A 37 -3.51 2.38 -5.12
C ILE A 37 -3.16 0.99 -4.62
N ASN A 38 -1.87 0.66 -4.67
CA ASN A 38 -1.38 -0.62 -4.22
C ASN A 38 -0.91 -0.55 -2.76
N VAL A 39 -1.56 -1.32 -1.89
CA VAL A 39 -1.16 -1.42 -0.48
C VAL A 39 0.06 -2.34 -0.33
N SER A 40 1.19 -1.72 -0.01
CA SER A 40 2.47 -2.36 0.30
C SER A 40 2.68 -2.43 1.83
N SER A 41 3.95 -2.48 2.28
CA SER A 41 4.37 -2.59 3.68
C SER A 41 5.84 -2.18 3.79
N GLU A 42 6.33 -1.81 4.99
CA GLU A 42 7.77 -1.63 5.22
C GLU A 42 8.59 -2.91 4.90
N PHE A 43 7.96 -4.08 4.90
CA PHE A 43 8.58 -5.33 4.46
C PHE A 43 9.00 -5.34 2.98
N HIS A 44 8.53 -4.42 2.14
CA HIS A 44 9.03 -4.28 0.75
C HIS A 44 10.54 -3.98 0.69
N ARG A 45 11.14 -3.53 1.81
CA ARG A 45 12.57 -3.28 1.95
C ARG A 45 13.38 -4.54 2.26
N TYR A 46 12.72 -5.64 2.62
CA TYR A 46 13.35 -6.90 3.00
C TYR A 46 12.87 -8.06 2.10
N PRO A 47 12.94 -7.93 0.76
CA PRO A 47 12.69 -9.05 -0.15
C PRO A 47 13.86 -10.05 -0.09
N TYR A 48 13.83 -11.08 -0.93
CA TYR A 48 15.04 -11.84 -1.23
C TYR A 48 16.11 -10.94 -1.86
N PRO A 49 17.40 -11.31 -1.84
CA PRO A 49 18.47 -10.52 -2.47
C PRO A 49 18.21 -10.20 -3.94
N GLU A 50 17.57 -11.12 -4.67
CA GLU A 50 17.18 -10.95 -6.08
C GLU A 50 15.94 -10.06 -6.26
N GLY A 51 15.29 -9.64 -5.17
CA GLY A 51 14.04 -8.88 -5.16
C GLY A 51 12.85 -9.78 -5.45
N ILE A 52 12.71 -10.18 -6.72
CA ILE A 52 11.69 -11.12 -7.18
C ILE A 52 12.38 -12.39 -7.68
N ARG A 53 12.09 -13.53 -7.05
CA ARG A 53 12.62 -14.85 -7.45
C ARG A 53 11.83 -15.43 -8.62
N PHE A 54 11.93 -14.84 -9.82
CA PHE A 54 11.15 -15.25 -11.00
C PHE A 54 11.16 -16.76 -11.26
N ASP A 55 12.33 -17.38 -11.31
CA ASP A 55 12.49 -18.81 -11.63
C ASP A 55 12.26 -19.73 -10.42
N LYS A 56 12.25 -19.15 -9.22
CA LYS A 56 12.17 -19.88 -7.94
C LYS A 56 10.97 -19.45 -7.11
N ILE A 57 9.94 -18.89 -7.76
CA ILE A 57 8.81 -18.29 -7.05
C ILE A 57 8.02 -19.34 -6.27
N ASN A 58 8.03 -20.59 -6.74
CA ASN A 58 7.37 -21.75 -6.14
C ASN A 58 8.34 -22.69 -5.41
N ASP A 59 9.62 -22.33 -5.32
CA ASP A 59 10.64 -23.18 -4.71
C ASP A 59 10.47 -23.23 -3.19
N GLN A 60 10.05 -24.39 -2.68
CA GLN A 60 9.84 -24.64 -1.27
C GLN A 60 11.16 -24.72 -0.49
N SER A 61 12.24 -25.20 -1.12
CA SER A 61 13.53 -25.41 -0.45
C SER A 61 14.18 -24.09 -0.01
N GLY A 62 14.01 -23.04 -0.81
CA GLY A 62 14.46 -21.68 -0.52
C GLY A 62 13.42 -20.79 0.16
N TYR A 63 12.28 -21.33 0.58
CA TYR A 63 11.18 -20.51 1.12
C TYR A 63 11.54 -19.89 2.47
N LYS A 64 11.51 -18.56 2.53
CA LYS A 64 11.65 -17.81 3.78
C LYS A 64 10.44 -16.88 3.92
N LYS A 65 9.61 -17.13 4.93
CA LYS A 65 8.30 -16.50 5.14
C LYS A 65 8.33 -14.96 5.05
N PHE A 66 9.32 -14.32 5.67
CA PHE A 66 9.43 -12.85 5.67
C PHE A 66 9.93 -12.29 4.34
N GLN A 67 10.92 -12.92 3.72
CA GLN A 67 11.38 -12.52 2.39
C GLN A 67 10.30 -12.77 1.33
N ALA A 68 9.52 -13.84 1.43
CA ALA A 68 8.38 -14.09 0.55
C ALA A 68 7.30 -13.00 0.70
N TYR A 69 6.98 -12.61 1.94
CA TYR A 69 6.11 -11.46 2.20
C TYR A 69 6.70 -10.16 1.62
N GLY A 70 7.97 -9.89 1.89
CA GLY A 70 8.69 -8.72 1.41
C GLY A 70 8.74 -8.64 -0.12
N GLN A 71 8.98 -9.76 -0.79
CA GLN A 71 8.89 -9.91 -2.25
C GLN A 71 7.49 -9.53 -2.75
N SER A 72 6.43 -10.05 -2.11
CA SER A 72 5.06 -9.72 -2.51
C SER A 72 4.72 -8.22 -2.32
N LYS A 73 5.31 -7.58 -1.31
CA LYS A 73 5.11 -6.15 -1.03
C LYS A 73 5.98 -5.24 -1.88
N LEU A 74 7.17 -5.70 -2.28
CA LEU A 74 8.00 -5.08 -3.31
C LEU A 74 7.27 -5.10 -4.66
N ALA A 75 6.67 -6.24 -5.02
CA ALA A 75 5.90 -6.39 -6.25
C ALA A 75 4.76 -5.36 -6.35
N ASN A 76 4.08 -5.04 -5.25
CA ASN A 76 3.04 -4.01 -5.23
C ASN A 76 3.57 -2.60 -5.53
N VAL A 77 4.79 -2.25 -5.09
CA VAL A 77 5.41 -0.96 -5.40
C VAL A 77 5.87 -0.91 -6.85
N LEU A 78 6.57 -1.96 -7.31
CA LEU A 78 7.01 -2.09 -8.70
C LEU A 78 5.82 -2.01 -9.67
N HIS A 79 4.71 -2.65 -9.35
CA HIS A 79 3.49 -2.61 -10.15
C HIS A 79 2.89 -1.20 -10.27
N ALA A 80 2.85 -0.43 -9.18
CA ALA A 80 2.37 0.95 -9.23
C ALA A 80 3.29 1.84 -10.09
N ASN A 81 4.60 1.59 -10.05
CA ASN A 81 5.58 2.32 -10.85
C ASN A 81 5.46 1.97 -12.34
N GLU A 82 5.25 0.70 -12.67
CA GLU A 82 5.06 0.27 -14.06
C GLU A 82 3.72 0.75 -14.64
N LEU A 83 2.64 0.71 -13.85
CA LEU A 83 1.36 1.35 -14.24
C LEU A 83 1.53 2.84 -14.50
N THR A 84 2.32 3.54 -13.68
CA THR A 84 2.63 4.96 -13.89
C THR A 84 3.32 5.21 -15.23
N ARG A 85 4.29 4.35 -15.58
CA ARG A 85 4.99 4.43 -16.88
C ARG A 85 4.00 4.25 -18.03
N GLN A 86 3.17 3.21 -17.97
CA GLN A 86 2.18 2.92 -19.02
C GLN A 86 1.10 3.98 -19.14
N PHE A 87 0.56 4.49 -18.03
CA PHE A 87 -0.45 5.56 -18.08
C PHE A 87 0.08 6.85 -18.68
N LYS A 88 1.37 7.14 -18.43
CA LYS A 88 2.05 8.27 -19.06
C LYS A 88 2.20 8.07 -20.57
N GLU A 89 2.55 6.86 -21.00
CA GLU A 89 2.67 6.51 -22.43
C GLU A 89 1.33 6.55 -23.16
N ASP A 90 0.27 6.05 -22.52
CA ASP A 90 -1.09 6.03 -23.05
C ASP A 90 -1.76 7.41 -23.02
N GLY A 91 -1.18 8.40 -22.32
CA GLY A 91 -1.76 9.74 -22.15
C GLY A 91 -3.09 9.75 -21.40
N VAL A 92 -3.32 8.78 -20.52
CA VAL A 92 -4.59 8.66 -19.76
C VAL A 92 -4.54 9.43 -18.44
N ASN A 93 -5.66 10.02 -18.05
CA ASN A 93 -5.79 10.73 -16.78
C ASN A 93 -6.03 9.76 -15.61
N ILE A 94 -5.06 8.87 -15.39
CA ILE A 94 -5.06 7.91 -14.29
C ILE A 94 -3.69 7.95 -13.61
N SER A 95 -3.66 8.03 -12.29
CA SER A 95 -2.44 7.88 -11.50
C SER A 95 -2.36 6.52 -10.80
N ALA A 96 -1.15 6.00 -10.64
CA ALA A 96 -0.87 4.79 -9.87
C ALA A 96 0.13 5.11 -8.76
N ASN A 97 -0.21 4.78 -7.52
CA ASN A 97 0.67 5.00 -6.36
C ASN A 97 0.68 3.76 -5.46
N SER A 98 1.68 3.69 -4.59
CA SER A 98 1.77 2.65 -3.57
C SER A 98 1.90 3.27 -2.18
N LEU A 99 1.58 2.51 -1.14
CA LEU A 99 1.69 3.01 0.23
C LEU A 99 1.96 1.93 1.27
N HIS A 100 2.45 2.35 2.43
CA HIS A 100 2.38 1.59 3.66
C HIS A 100 1.32 2.20 4.60
N PRO A 101 0.35 1.40 5.11
CA PRO A 101 -0.71 1.93 5.97
C PRO A 101 -0.24 2.34 7.38
N GLY A 102 1.01 2.04 7.74
CA GLY A 102 1.50 2.11 9.11
C GLY A 102 1.50 0.74 9.78
N VAL A 103 2.14 0.64 10.95
CA VAL A 103 2.05 -0.53 11.80
C VAL A 103 0.71 -0.50 12.53
N ILE A 104 -0.23 -1.28 12.03
CA ILE A 104 -1.50 -1.56 12.71
C ILE A 104 -1.30 -2.83 13.52
N ALA A 105 -1.86 -2.89 14.73
CA ALA A 105 -2.00 -4.11 15.52
C ALA A 105 -2.87 -5.13 14.76
N THR A 106 -2.30 -5.77 13.74
CA THR A 106 -2.99 -6.78 12.95
C THR A 106 -2.53 -8.15 13.43
N ASN A 107 -3.44 -9.11 13.41
CA ASN A 107 -3.19 -10.52 13.76
C ASN A 107 -2.12 -11.22 12.89
N LEU A 108 -1.39 -10.49 12.05
CA LEU A 108 -0.41 -10.97 11.06
C LEU A 108 0.77 -11.72 11.70
N PHE A 109 1.05 -11.47 12.98
CA PHE A 109 2.19 -12.07 13.69
C PHE A 109 1.79 -13.09 14.78
N ARG A 110 0.50 -13.46 14.89
CA ARG A 110 -0.01 -14.33 15.97
C ARG A 110 0.70 -15.69 16.08
N HIS A 111 1.37 -16.13 15.02
CA HIS A 111 2.03 -17.44 14.92
C HIS A 111 3.57 -17.39 14.80
N ASN A 112 4.22 -16.25 15.06
CA ASN A 112 5.68 -16.11 14.91
C ASN A 112 6.36 -15.69 16.22
N THR A 113 6.52 -16.63 17.17
CA THR A 113 7.09 -16.37 18.51
C THR A 113 8.60 -16.62 18.64
N SER A 114 9.31 -17.01 17.57
CA SER A 114 10.76 -17.27 17.65
C SER A 114 11.57 -16.00 17.35
N LEU A 115 12.10 -15.38 18.40
CA LEU A 115 12.97 -14.21 18.38
C LEU A 115 14.44 -14.67 18.26
N ALA A 116 14.87 -15.10 17.08
CA ALA A 116 16.30 -15.21 16.78
C ALA A 116 16.87 -13.84 16.36
N ASP A 117 18.17 -13.62 16.61
CA ASP A 117 18.82 -12.29 16.56
C ASP A 117 18.80 -11.58 15.19
N ASP A 118 18.64 -12.32 14.09
CA ASP A 118 18.61 -11.78 12.72
C ASP A 118 17.18 -11.60 12.15
N ASN A 119 16.16 -11.66 13.02
CA ASN A 119 14.79 -11.71 12.56
C ASN A 119 14.28 -10.32 12.10
N PRO A 120 13.82 -10.13 10.85
CA PRO A 120 13.21 -8.88 10.40
C PRO A 120 11.94 -8.51 11.18
N ILE A 121 11.35 -9.46 11.92
CA ILE A 121 10.34 -9.18 12.95
C ILE A 121 10.88 -8.19 13.98
N ARG A 122 12.13 -8.29 14.43
CA ARG A 122 12.70 -7.37 15.43
C ARG A 122 12.75 -5.95 14.90
N VAL A 123 13.21 -5.73 13.67
CA VAL A 123 13.21 -4.39 13.04
C VAL A 123 11.79 -3.84 12.90
N PHE A 124 10.85 -4.70 12.52
CA PHE A 124 9.43 -4.34 12.47
C PHE A 124 8.86 -4.04 13.87
N LEU A 125 9.17 -4.83 14.89
CA LEU A 125 8.72 -4.66 16.28
C LEU A 125 9.37 -3.43 16.92
N GLU A 126 10.63 -3.13 16.65
CA GLU A 126 11.29 -1.89 17.08
C GLU A 126 10.65 -0.68 16.39
N SER A 127 10.30 -0.80 15.11
CA SER A 127 9.55 0.23 14.37
C SER A 127 8.13 0.38 14.92
N ALA A 128 7.46 -0.73 15.24
CA ALA A 128 6.13 -0.78 15.85
C ALA A 128 6.12 -0.24 17.28
N ALA A 129 7.14 -0.55 18.09
CA ALA A 129 7.27 -0.05 19.45
C ALA A 129 7.50 1.47 19.49
N ARG A 130 8.18 2.02 18.46
CA ARG A 130 8.34 3.47 18.25
C ARG A 130 7.09 4.14 17.67
N LEU A 131 6.16 3.35 17.13
CA LEU A 131 4.90 3.78 16.51
C LEU A 131 3.74 3.24 17.34
N VAL A 132 3.33 3.96 18.40
CA VAL A 132 2.09 3.72 19.18
C VAL A 132 1.05 3.02 18.32
N LEU A 133 0.72 1.76 18.67
CA LEU A 133 -0.14 0.88 17.88
C LEU A 133 -1.35 1.65 17.36
N LYS A 134 -1.40 1.81 16.04
CA LYS A 134 -2.46 2.59 15.40
C LYS A 134 -3.79 1.86 15.55
N ASN A 135 -4.85 2.61 15.86
CA ASN A 135 -6.21 2.08 15.71
C ASN A 135 -6.57 1.93 14.22
N VAL A 136 -7.72 1.33 13.91
CA VAL A 136 -8.13 1.02 12.53
C VAL A 136 -8.20 2.30 11.66
N GLN A 137 -8.77 3.38 12.19
CA GLN A 137 -8.90 4.66 11.51
C GLN A 137 -7.53 5.23 11.15
N GLN A 138 -6.59 5.17 12.09
CA GLN A 138 -5.21 5.60 11.93
C GLN A 138 -4.43 4.77 10.90
N GLY A 139 -4.79 3.49 10.78
CA GLY A 139 -4.26 2.57 9.78
C GLY A 139 -4.80 2.82 8.36
N ALA A 140 -6.08 3.15 8.24
CA ALA A 140 -6.71 3.47 6.97
C ALA A 140 -6.32 4.86 6.45
N ALA A 141 -5.87 5.76 7.32
CA ALA A 141 -5.64 7.16 6.99
C ALA A 141 -4.74 7.40 5.78
N THR A 142 -3.63 6.66 5.63
CA THR A 142 -2.74 6.83 4.47
C THR A 142 -3.42 6.37 3.18
N THR A 143 -4.19 5.28 3.23
CA THR A 143 -5.00 4.80 2.10
C THR A 143 -6.05 5.83 1.68
N CYS A 144 -6.84 6.32 2.64
CA CYS A 144 -7.85 7.35 2.36
C CYS A 144 -7.23 8.64 1.84
N TYR A 145 -6.07 9.04 2.41
CA TYR A 145 -5.34 10.21 1.96
C TYR A 145 -4.89 10.09 0.50
N VAL A 146 -4.29 8.97 0.10
CA VAL A 146 -3.84 8.75 -1.29
C VAL A 146 -5.05 8.64 -2.23
N ALA A 147 -6.14 8.01 -1.78
CA ALA A 147 -7.35 7.81 -2.58
C ALA A 147 -8.12 9.11 -2.84
N LEU A 148 -8.30 9.94 -1.81
CA LEU A 148 -9.32 10.98 -1.85
C LEU A 148 -8.74 12.39 -1.78
N ASN A 149 -7.55 12.58 -1.22
CA ASN A 149 -7.08 13.93 -0.96
C ASN A 149 -6.74 14.68 -2.26
N PRO A 150 -7.26 15.91 -2.48
CA PRO A 150 -6.95 16.71 -3.66
C PRO A 150 -5.45 17.03 -3.82
N GLN A 151 -4.68 17.07 -2.73
CA GLN A 151 -3.24 17.33 -2.77
C GLN A 151 -2.42 16.19 -3.38
N VAL A 152 -3.04 15.02 -3.58
CA VAL A 152 -2.40 13.87 -4.26
C VAL A 152 -2.68 13.89 -5.77
N LYS A 153 -3.56 14.78 -6.24
CA LYS A 153 -3.92 14.89 -7.66
C LYS A 153 -2.67 15.10 -8.53
N GLY A 154 -2.53 14.30 -9.58
CA GLY A 154 -1.41 14.37 -10.53
C GLY A 154 -0.12 13.72 -10.01
N ILE A 155 -0.07 13.25 -8.77
CA ILE A 155 1.07 12.47 -8.29
C ILE A 155 0.89 11.03 -8.77
N SER A 156 1.87 10.50 -9.50
CA SER A 156 1.93 9.10 -9.92
C SER A 156 3.34 8.56 -9.71
N GLY A 157 3.46 7.27 -9.39
CA GLY A 157 4.72 6.60 -9.06
C GLY A 157 5.21 6.91 -7.64
N GLY A 158 4.36 7.50 -6.79
CA GLY A 158 4.67 7.84 -5.41
C GLY A 158 4.55 6.64 -4.48
N TYR A 159 5.41 6.62 -3.44
CA TYR A 159 5.27 5.73 -2.28
C TYR A 159 4.93 6.54 -1.03
N PHE A 160 3.79 6.25 -0.41
CA PHE A 160 3.28 7.03 0.72
C PHE A 160 3.38 6.27 2.04
N SER A 161 3.71 7.01 3.11
CA SER A 161 3.69 6.50 4.48
C SER A 161 3.33 7.62 5.43
N GLY A 162 2.41 7.36 6.36
CA GLY A 162 1.94 8.36 7.33
C GLY A 162 1.38 9.64 6.67
N CYS A 163 0.62 9.49 5.59
CA CYS A 163 0.03 10.59 4.79
C CYS A 163 1.06 11.56 4.18
N ASN A 164 2.29 11.10 3.96
CA ASN A 164 3.36 11.85 3.32
C ASN A 164 3.98 11.04 2.18
N LEU A 165 4.49 11.74 1.17
CA LEU A 165 5.35 11.12 0.17
C LEU A 165 6.67 10.74 0.84
N THR A 166 7.13 9.51 0.59
CA THR A 166 8.29 8.93 1.26
C THR A 166 9.14 8.13 0.27
N LYS A 167 10.39 7.83 0.66
CA LYS A 167 11.31 7.05 -0.17
C LYS A 167 11.08 5.56 0.05
N ALA A 168 10.68 4.84 -0.99
CA ALA A 168 10.70 3.36 -1.02
C ALA A 168 12.14 2.81 -1.15
N SER A 169 12.30 1.48 -1.13
CA SER A 169 13.59 0.79 -1.31
C SER A 169 14.25 1.12 -2.65
N SER A 170 15.58 0.96 -2.77
CA SER A 170 16.28 1.15 -4.05
C SER A 170 15.74 0.23 -5.14
N MET A 171 15.55 -1.05 -4.83
CA MET A 171 14.98 -2.04 -5.76
C MET A 171 13.60 -1.66 -6.26
N SER A 172 12.80 -0.96 -5.45
CA SER A 172 11.45 -0.54 -5.89
C SER A 172 11.46 0.52 -6.99
N LYS A 173 12.60 1.20 -7.21
CA LYS A 173 12.79 2.22 -8.25
C LYS A 173 13.43 1.67 -9.52
N ASP A 174 13.73 0.38 -9.55
CA ASP A 174 14.32 -0.29 -10.69
C ASP A 174 13.24 -0.50 -11.77
N ALA A 175 13.32 0.28 -12.85
CA ALA A 175 12.38 0.23 -13.96
C ALA A 175 12.46 -1.09 -14.73
N GLU A 176 13.66 -1.68 -14.85
CA GLU A 176 13.85 -2.96 -15.53
C GLU A 176 13.25 -4.10 -14.72
N LEU A 177 13.43 -4.08 -13.39
CA LEU A 177 12.79 -5.04 -12.51
C LEU A 177 11.26 -4.91 -12.54
N ALA A 178 10.74 -3.68 -12.57
CA ALA A 178 9.30 -3.43 -12.67
C ALA A 178 8.72 -3.95 -13.99
N LYS A 179 9.39 -3.69 -15.11
CA LYS A 179 9.03 -4.21 -16.43
C LYS A 179 9.11 -5.74 -16.48
N LYS A 180 10.19 -6.33 -15.98
CA LYS A 180 10.35 -7.80 -15.91
C LYS A 180 9.25 -8.45 -15.08
N LEU A 181 8.86 -7.83 -13.97
CA LEU A 181 7.73 -8.26 -13.14
C LEU A 181 6.40 -8.21 -13.90
N TRP A 182 6.16 -7.14 -14.65
CA TRP A 182 4.97 -7.00 -15.47
C TRP A 182 4.88 -8.08 -16.54
N ASP A 183 5.97 -8.28 -17.30
CA ASP A 183 6.03 -9.27 -18.38
C ASP A 183 5.83 -10.69 -17.84
N PHE A 184 6.47 -11.00 -16.70
CA PHE A 184 6.26 -12.26 -15.98
C PHE A 184 4.79 -12.46 -15.60
N SER A 185 4.14 -11.47 -15.01
CA SER A 185 2.75 -11.56 -14.57
C SER A 185 1.76 -11.64 -15.74
N MET A 186 2.01 -10.94 -16.85
CA MET A 186 1.22 -11.07 -18.08
C MET A 186 1.31 -12.46 -18.69
N ASN A 187 2.49 -13.08 -18.67
CA ASN A 187 2.67 -14.44 -19.16
C ASN A 187 1.92 -15.47 -18.30
N LEU A 188 1.76 -15.21 -17.01
CA LEU A 188 0.96 -16.04 -16.12
C LEU A 188 -0.55 -15.89 -16.38
N ASP A 189 -1.04 -14.69 -16.72
CA ASP A 189 -2.45 -14.46 -17.09
C ASP A 189 -2.84 -15.11 -18.42
N LYS A 190 -1.91 -15.18 -19.38
CA LYS A 190 -2.13 -15.84 -20.68
C LYS A 190 -2.22 -17.36 -20.59
N CYS A 191 -1.89 -17.95 -19.45
CA CYS A 191 -2.09 -19.38 -19.24
C CYS A 191 -3.60 -19.65 -19.10
N PRO A 192 -4.21 -20.54 -19.92
CA PRO A 192 -5.65 -20.77 -19.89
C PRO A 192 -6.10 -21.25 -18.51
N TRP A 193 -6.67 -20.33 -17.74
CA TRP A 193 -7.32 -20.63 -16.46
C TRP A 193 -8.58 -21.45 -16.74
N THR A 194 -8.64 -22.70 -16.29
CA THR A 194 -9.82 -23.57 -16.41
C THR A 194 -10.82 -23.39 -15.25
N GLY A 195 -10.69 -22.32 -14.47
CA GLY A 195 -11.52 -22.05 -13.29
C GLY A 195 -12.78 -21.18 -13.56
N PRO A 196 -13.66 -21.02 -12.56
CA PRO A 196 -14.98 -20.36 -12.71
C PRO A 196 -14.94 -18.92 -13.24
N LEU A 197 -13.81 -18.21 -13.05
CA LEU A 197 -13.61 -16.83 -13.51
C LEU A 197 -13.40 -16.70 -15.03
N ALA A 198 -13.03 -17.79 -15.74
CA ALA A 198 -12.89 -17.79 -17.19
C ALA A 198 -14.21 -17.46 -17.91
N LEU A 199 -15.35 -17.75 -17.27
CA LEU A 199 -16.69 -17.47 -17.79
C LEU A 199 -17.09 -15.99 -17.71
N ALA A 200 -16.36 -15.17 -16.93
CA ALA A 200 -16.67 -13.75 -16.78
C ALA A 200 -16.14 -12.89 -17.93
N ARG A 201 -15.16 -13.36 -18.73
CA ARG A 201 -14.66 -12.65 -19.92
C ARG A 201 -15.71 -12.52 -21.04
N ASN A 202 -16.83 -13.26 -20.97
CA ASN A 202 -17.85 -13.34 -22.02
C ASN A 202 -19.23 -12.74 -21.65
N ARG A 203 -19.38 -12.03 -20.53
CA ARG A 203 -20.67 -11.40 -20.21
C ARG A 203 -20.69 -9.92 -20.60
N ASN A 204 -21.46 -9.64 -21.64
CA ASN A 204 -21.84 -8.30 -22.07
C ASN A 204 -22.57 -7.53 -20.96
N GLU A 205 -22.33 -6.22 -20.96
CA GLU A 205 -22.88 -5.19 -20.08
C GLU A 205 -24.42 -5.15 -20.09
N VAL A 206 -25.09 -5.67 -19.06
CA VAL A 206 -26.45 -5.25 -18.68
C VAL A 206 -26.56 -5.41 -17.15
N ASP A 207 -27.18 -4.44 -16.49
CA ASP A 207 -27.42 -4.31 -15.04
C ASP A 207 -26.30 -3.67 -14.19
N ARG A 208 -26.33 -2.33 -14.13
CA ARG A 208 -25.60 -1.53 -13.13
C ARG A 208 -26.61 -0.89 -12.15
N PRO A 209 -26.54 -1.11 -10.83
CA PRO A 209 -27.36 -0.40 -9.85
C PRO A 209 -26.92 1.07 -9.69
N PRO A 210 -27.78 1.95 -9.14
CA PRO A 210 -27.55 3.40 -9.15
C PRO A 210 -26.34 3.84 -8.30
N LEU A 211 -25.71 4.92 -8.77
CA LEU A 211 -24.51 5.53 -8.22
C LEU A 211 -24.73 6.06 -6.79
N TYR A 212 -23.87 5.61 -5.87
CA TYR A 212 -23.73 6.10 -4.50
C TYR A 212 -23.22 7.56 -4.49
N THR A 213 -23.86 8.42 -3.69
CA THR A 213 -23.52 9.84 -3.56
C THR A 213 -22.45 10.10 -2.48
N ASP A 214 -21.81 11.27 -2.64
CA ASP A 214 -20.61 11.83 -2.01
C ASP A 214 -20.38 11.57 -0.49
N PRO A 215 -19.22 11.00 -0.08
CA PRO A 215 -18.84 10.82 1.33
C PRO A 215 -18.10 12.01 1.97
N TYR A 216 -18.00 13.18 1.33
CA TYR A 216 -17.31 14.34 1.93
C TYR A 216 -18.09 14.95 3.09
N LYS A 217 -17.85 14.43 4.30
CA LYS A 217 -17.82 15.14 5.59
C LYS A 217 -17.43 14.17 6.71
N ASP A 218 -16.16 13.82 6.80
CA ASP A 218 -15.62 13.25 8.03
C ASP A 218 -14.41 14.07 8.49
N SER A 219 -14.67 14.99 9.43
CA SER A 219 -13.69 15.90 10.03
C SER A 219 -12.60 15.16 10.81
N ALA A 220 -12.88 13.95 11.31
CA ALA A 220 -11.93 13.15 12.09
C ALA A 220 -10.77 12.65 11.22
N THR A 221 -11.05 12.25 9.98
CA THR A 221 -10.03 11.80 9.03
C THR A 221 -9.11 12.95 8.61
N ALA A 222 -9.68 14.15 8.38
CA ALA A 222 -8.92 15.34 8.02
C ALA A 222 -8.01 15.82 9.17
N GLU A 223 -8.52 15.82 10.40
CA GLU A 223 -7.75 16.23 11.57
C GLU A 223 -6.62 15.24 11.91
N TYR A 224 -6.86 13.94 11.76
CA TYR A 224 -5.81 12.93 11.93
C TYR A 224 -4.70 13.06 10.87
N VAL A 225 -5.05 13.30 9.61
CA VAL A 225 -4.08 13.54 8.53
C VAL A 225 -3.21 14.77 8.85
N ARG A 226 -3.81 15.87 9.33
CA ARG A 226 -3.09 17.07 9.77
C ARG A 226 -2.10 16.75 10.90
N MET A 227 -2.56 16.08 11.95
CA MET A 227 -1.72 15.71 13.09
C MET A 227 -0.52 14.83 12.68
N MET A 228 -0.74 13.86 11.78
CA MET A 228 0.32 12.98 11.31
C MET A 228 1.37 13.75 10.51
N ARG A 229 0.96 14.67 9.63
CA ARG A 229 1.90 15.53 8.90
C ARG A 229 2.77 16.37 9.81
N GLU A 230 2.18 17.00 10.83
CA GLU A 230 2.95 17.80 11.80
C GLU A 230 3.95 16.93 12.58
N LYS A 231 3.55 15.71 12.97
CA LYS A 231 4.40 14.76 13.70
C LYS A 231 5.60 14.27 12.88
N TYR A 232 5.42 14.04 11.56
CA TYR A 232 6.50 13.54 10.69
C TYR A 232 7.30 14.64 9.99
N SER A 233 6.74 15.84 9.82
CA SER A 233 7.48 17.02 9.33
C SER A 233 8.57 17.46 10.31
N LYS A 234 8.30 17.42 11.62
CA LYS A 234 9.26 17.79 12.67
C LYS A 234 10.40 16.79 12.90
N LYS A 235 10.39 15.61 12.25
CA LYS A 235 11.46 14.59 12.36
C LYS A 235 12.40 14.55 11.15
N GLY A 236 12.24 15.46 10.18
CA GLY A 236 13.06 15.56 8.98
C GLY A 236 14.08 16.70 9.01
N ALA A 237 14.86 16.86 10.09
CA ALA A 237 15.98 17.82 10.11
C ALA A 237 16.96 17.57 11.28
N SER A 238 17.47 16.35 11.48
CA SER A 238 18.75 16.15 12.18
C SER A 238 19.25 14.73 12.01
N GLY A 239 20.56 14.62 11.75
CA GLY A 239 21.27 13.37 11.57
C GLY A 239 21.24 12.49 12.81
N PHE A 240 21.44 11.20 12.58
CA PHE A 240 21.66 10.19 13.61
C PHE A 240 22.86 10.60 14.47
N SER A 241 22.61 10.99 15.72
CA SER A 241 23.61 11.08 16.78
C SER A 241 22.94 10.66 18.08
N ALA A 242 23.49 9.62 18.69
CA ALA A 242 23.04 9.07 19.95
C ALA A 242 23.27 10.05 21.11
N SER A 243 22.28 10.22 21.99
CA SER A 243 22.54 10.34 23.41
C SER A 243 21.29 10.02 24.22
N SER A 244 21.43 9.06 25.14
CA SER A 244 20.50 8.78 26.21
C SER A 244 20.25 10.01 27.08
N LYS A 245 18.98 10.39 27.26
CA LYS A 245 18.36 11.02 28.45
C LYS A 245 17.15 11.84 28.00
N ALA A 246 15.96 11.30 28.20
CA ALA A 246 14.74 12.05 28.53
C ALA A 246 13.54 11.07 28.61
N ALA A 247 13.63 10.11 29.54
CA ALA A 247 12.43 9.55 30.13
C ALA A 247 12.11 10.45 31.34
N LYS A 248 11.19 11.42 31.16
CA LYS A 248 10.40 12.08 32.22
C LYS A 248 9.60 13.21 31.60
N GLY A 249 8.27 13.15 31.77
CA GLY A 249 7.34 14.23 31.46
C GLY A 249 6.69 14.11 30.09
N ILE A 250 5.52 13.45 30.05
CA ILE A 250 4.23 13.96 29.55
C ILE A 250 3.21 12.90 30.02
N HIS A 251 2.88 12.96 31.31
CA HIS A 251 1.62 12.43 31.83
C HIS A 251 0.64 13.61 31.78
N GLY A 252 -0.49 13.43 31.08
CA GLY A 252 -1.60 14.38 31.11
C GLY A 252 -1.72 15.25 29.87
N PHE A 253 -2.25 14.70 28.78
CA PHE A 253 -3.01 15.44 27.74
C PHE A 253 -3.77 14.44 26.86
N GLY A 254 -4.59 13.59 27.50
CA GLY A 254 -5.35 12.50 26.83
C GLY A 254 -6.81 12.37 27.26
N ILE A 255 -7.28 13.25 28.13
CA ILE A 255 -8.67 13.28 28.62
C ILE A 255 -9.08 14.73 28.68
N THR A 256 -9.60 15.29 27.58
CA THR A 256 -10.56 16.43 27.49
C THR A 256 -10.78 16.76 26.00
N VAL A 257 -11.36 15.84 25.21
CA VAL A 257 -12.13 16.19 24.00
C VAL A 257 -13.40 15.32 23.88
N LEU A 258 -13.72 14.50 24.90
CA LEU A 258 -14.89 13.63 24.89
C LEU A 258 -15.95 14.15 25.87
N ARG A 259 -16.41 15.39 25.71
CA ARG A 259 -17.61 15.89 26.43
C ARG A 259 -18.29 17.10 25.80
N THR A 260 -18.48 17.16 24.47
CA THR A 260 -19.42 18.15 23.88
C THR A 260 -19.96 17.74 22.50
N LEU A 261 -20.57 16.55 22.37
CA LEU A 261 -21.32 16.19 21.15
C LEU A 261 -22.41 15.14 21.42
N LEU A 262 -23.11 15.28 22.55
CA LEU A 262 -24.32 14.49 22.87
C LEU A 262 -25.42 15.35 23.53
N THR A 263 -25.62 16.57 23.05
CA THR A 263 -26.84 17.34 23.34
C THR A 263 -27.10 18.32 22.20
N LYS A 264 -27.90 17.87 21.22
CA LYS A 264 -29.12 18.52 20.71
C LYS A 264 -29.39 18.10 19.27
N VAL A 265 -30.58 17.51 19.12
CA VAL A 265 -31.49 17.65 17.97
C VAL A 265 -31.57 19.11 17.54
#